data_AF-A0A0C3PZS0-F1
#
_entry.id   AF-A0A0C3PZS0-F1
#
_cell.length_a   1.000
_cell.length_b   1.000
_cell.length_c   1.000
_cell.angle_alpha   90.00
_cell.angle_beta   90.00
_cell.angle_gamma   90.00
#
_symmetry.space_group_name_H-M   'P 1'
#
loop_
_entity.id
_entity.type
_entity.pdbx_description
1 polymer ?
#
loop_
_entity_poly.entity_id
_entity_poly.type
_entity_poly.pdbx_seq_one_letter_code
_entity_poly.pdbx_strand_id
1 'polypeptide(L)'
;MDSPGMEIDDEVISAISSAWPNLVRLKLDGFYDTPEMFARPSLHGLAEILGRCPKLYHLTLEVDASARHLQAEVANASPASSEPHEKLFLNVRTSPIAENSEEAIFKYLMSLWPGEFEVWSTWGEVGWQRATWKKVRELMQQRG
;
A
#
# COMPACT_ATOMS: atom_id res chain seq x y z
N MET A 1 27.55 -6.64 -11.02
CA MET A 1 26.52 -7.70 -11.13
C MET A 1 25.30 -7.12 -10.48
N ASP A 2 24.31 -6.74 -11.29
CA ASP A 2 23.02 -6.31 -10.75
C ASP A 2 22.39 -7.52 -10.10
N SER A 3 22.07 -7.40 -8.80
CA SER A 3 21.34 -8.43 -8.09
C SER A 3 20.01 -8.61 -8.83
N PRO A 4 19.61 -9.84 -9.20
CA PRO A 4 18.27 -10.05 -9.71
C PRO A 4 17.32 -9.52 -8.64
N GLY A 5 16.49 -8.54 -9.00
CA GLY A 5 15.54 -7.97 -8.06
C GLY A 5 14.70 -9.08 -7.41
N MET A 6 14.19 -8.82 -6.21
CA MET A 6 13.29 -9.76 -5.54
C MET A 6 11.86 -9.46 -5.96
N GLU A 7 11.16 -10.46 -6.49
CA GLU A 7 9.72 -10.41 -6.69
C GLU A 7 9.02 -10.50 -5.33
N ILE A 8 8.16 -9.53 -5.04
CA ILE A 8 7.37 -9.46 -3.81
C ILE A 8 5.92 -9.42 -4.26
N ASP A 9 5.18 -10.51 -4.06
CA ASP A 9 3.76 -10.63 -4.36
C ASP A 9 2.94 -10.81 -3.06
N ASP A 10 1.64 -11.09 -3.20
CA ASP A 10 0.75 -11.32 -2.06
C ASP A 10 1.18 -12.54 -1.22
N GLU A 11 1.74 -13.59 -1.82
CA GLU A 11 2.19 -14.78 -1.10
C GLU A 11 3.37 -14.44 -0.18
N VAL A 12 4.33 -13.65 -0.69
CA VAL A 12 5.47 -13.16 0.11
C VAL A 12 4.98 -12.24 1.24
N ILE A 13 4.02 -11.35 0.97
CA ILE A 13 3.44 -10.47 1.99
C ILE A 13 2.70 -11.29 3.08
N SER A 14 1.97 -12.32 2.68
CA SER A 14 1.32 -13.25 3.61
C SER A 14 2.34 -13.96 4.49
N ALA A 15 3.45 -14.44 3.91
CA ALA A 15 4.52 -15.09 4.65
C ALA A 15 5.21 -14.14 5.65
N ILE A 16 5.52 -12.91 5.23
CA ILE A 16 6.13 -11.88 6.09
C ILE A 16 5.21 -11.57 7.27
N SER A 17 3.96 -11.26 6.99
CA SER A 17 2.99 -10.84 8.01
C SER A 17 2.67 -11.96 9.00
N SER A 18 2.74 -13.22 8.58
CA SER A 18 2.60 -14.40 9.44
C SER A 18 3.84 -14.66 10.31
N ALA A 19 5.03 -14.48 9.75
CA ALA A 19 6.29 -14.73 10.47
C ALA A 19 6.58 -13.66 11.52
N TRP A 20 6.14 -12.42 11.29
CA TRP A 20 6.42 -11.28 12.16
C TRP A 20 5.14 -10.50 12.54
N PRO A 21 4.22 -11.07 13.33
CA PRO A 21 2.97 -10.39 13.70
C PRO A 21 3.18 -9.14 14.58
N ASN A 22 4.36 -8.96 15.17
CA ASN A 22 4.73 -7.77 15.93
C ASN A 22 5.54 -6.75 15.10
N LEU A 23 5.49 -6.83 13.78
CA LEU A 23 6.23 -5.94 12.90
C LEU A 23 5.76 -4.49 13.10
N VAL A 24 6.73 -3.61 13.37
CA VAL A 24 6.48 -2.19 13.66
C VAL A 24 6.79 -1.31 12.45
N ARG A 25 7.80 -1.72 11.69
CA ARG A 25 8.27 -1.06 10.47
C ARG A 25 8.62 -2.10 9.44
N LEU A 26 8.15 -1.91 8.22
CA LEU A 26 8.56 -2.69 7.07
C LEU A 26 8.96 -1.76 5.94
N LYS A 27 10.12 -2.03 5.36
CA LYS A 27 10.64 -1.26 4.24
C LYS A 27 11.07 -2.22 3.14
N LEU A 28 10.20 -2.43 2.17
CA LEU A 28 10.49 -3.18 0.96
C LEU A 28 10.76 -2.18 -0.16
N ASP A 29 11.95 -1.59 -0.10
CA ASP A 29 12.48 -0.80 -1.20
C ASP A 29 13.08 -1.76 -2.23
N GLY A 30 12.39 -1.97 -3.34
CA GLY A 30 13.07 -2.35 -4.57
C GLY A 30 14.10 -1.28 -4.93
N PHE A 31 15.20 -1.68 -5.58
CA PHE A 31 16.01 -0.70 -6.30
C PHE A 31 15.10 0.05 -7.29
N TYR A 32 15.51 1.23 -7.76
CA TYR A 32 14.72 2.06 -8.69
C TYR A 32 14.28 1.34 -9.98
N ASP A 33 14.74 0.11 -10.19
CA ASP A 33 14.60 -0.73 -11.37
C ASP A 33 13.87 -2.06 -11.09
N THR A 34 12.90 -2.13 -10.16
CA THR A 34 12.03 -3.33 -10.08
C THR A 34 11.41 -3.54 -11.46
N PRO A 35 11.77 -4.61 -12.20
CA PRO A 35 11.32 -4.77 -13.57
C PRO A 35 9.79 -4.79 -13.63
N GLU A 36 9.20 -4.15 -14.66
CA GLU A 36 7.74 -4.15 -14.84
C GLU A 36 7.14 -5.57 -14.90
N MET A 37 7.95 -6.56 -15.29
CA MET A 37 7.57 -7.98 -15.37
C MET A 37 7.38 -8.67 -14.00
N PHE A 38 7.85 -8.09 -12.90
CA PHE A 38 7.65 -8.68 -11.57
C PHE A 38 6.26 -8.36 -11.04
N ALA A 39 5.62 -9.37 -10.46
CA ALA A 39 4.42 -9.20 -9.68
C ALA A 39 4.69 -8.24 -8.53
N ARG A 40 3.66 -7.44 -8.23
CA ARG A 40 3.60 -6.58 -7.05
C ARG A 40 2.46 -7.08 -6.20
N PRO A 41 2.51 -6.90 -4.87
CA PRO A 41 1.38 -7.22 -4.02
C PRO A 41 0.20 -6.36 -4.44
N SER A 42 -0.98 -6.94 -4.43
CA SER A 42 -2.20 -6.21 -4.66
C SER A 42 -2.57 -5.40 -3.42
N LEU A 43 -3.66 -4.65 -3.52
CA LEU A 43 -4.29 -4.02 -2.38
C LEU A 43 -4.76 -5.04 -1.33
N HIS A 44 -5.08 -6.28 -1.73
CA HIS A 44 -5.34 -7.38 -0.80
C HIS A 44 -4.11 -7.72 0.07
N GLY A 45 -2.92 -7.83 -0.53
CA GLY A 45 -1.68 -8.02 0.22
C GLY A 45 -1.43 -6.90 1.24
N LEU A 46 -1.72 -5.65 0.87
CA LEU A 46 -1.68 -4.51 1.79
C LEU A 46 -2.65 -4.67 2.98
N ALA A 47 -3.88 -5.10 2.73
CA ALA A 47 -4.83 -5.36 3.81
C ALA A 47 -4.36 -6.48 4.74
N GLU A 48 -3.79 -7.54 4.18
CA GLU A 48 -3.34 -8.69 4.95
C GLU A 48 -2.21 -8.32 5.91
N ILE A 49 -1.20 -7.57 5.45
CA ILE A 49 -0.11 -7.15 6.33
C ILE A 49 -0.58 -6.17 7.41
N LEU A 50 -1.47 -5.23 7.09
CA LEU A 50 -2.03 -4.33 8.08
C LEU A 50 -2.89 -5.09 9.11
N GLY A 51 -3.59 -6.16 8.68
CA GLY A 51 -4.47 -6.95 9.54
C GLY A 51 -3.71 -7.91 10.48
N ARG A 52 -2.57 -8.44 10.03
CA ARG A 52 -1.75 -9.38 10.81
C ARG A 52 -0.65 -8.69 11.62
N CYS A 53 -0.28 -7.46 11.28
CA CYS A 53 0.74 -6.67 11.96
C CYS A 53 0.13 -5.41 12.61
N PRO A 54 -0.63 -5.54 13.71
CA PRO A 54 -1.36 -4.41 14.31
C PRO A 54 -0.45 -3.28 14.80
N LYS A 55 0.84 -3.57 15.04
CA LYS A 55 1.85 -2.59 15.49
C LYS A 55 2.53 -1.82 14.37
N LEU A 56 2.21 -2.14 13.12
CA LEU A 56 2.87 -1.56 11.94
C LEU A 56 2.40 -0.12 11.76
N TYR A 57 3.31 0.84 11.88
CA TYR A 57 3.02 2.25 11.62
C TYR A 57 3.84 2.85 10.48
N HIS A 58 4.84 2.12 9.96
CA HIS A 58 5.62 2.58 8.82
C HIS A 58 5.80 1.44 7.82
N LEU A 59 5.22 1.61 6.65
CA LEU A 59 5.25 0.66 5.55
C LEU A 59 5.76 1.35 4.28
N THR A 60 6.82 0.82 3.67
CA THR A 60 7.18 1.13 2.28
C THR A 60 7.00 -0.12 1.44
N LEU A 61 6.11 -0.03 0.45
CA LEU A 61 5.69 -1.15 -0.37
C LEU A 61 5.17 -0.64 -1.72
N GLU A 62 5.70 -1.15 -2.83
CA GLU A 62 5.03 -1.01 -4.13
C GLU A 62 3.83 -1.93 -4.17
N VAL A 63 2.63 -1.40 -4.42
CA VAL A 63 1.39 -2.14 -4.55
C VAL A 63 0.82 -1.99 -5.95
N ASP A 64 0.23 -3.04 -6.50
CA ASP A 64 -0.61 -2.92 -7.70
C ASP A 64 -2.01 -2.45 -7.30
N ALA A 65 -2.23 -1.14 -7.48
CA ALA A 65 -3.51 -0.48 -7.27
C ALA A 65 -4.31 -0.31 -8.58
N SER A 66 -4.00 -1.09 -9.62
CA SER A 66 -4.81 -1.11 -10.83
C SER A 66 -6.16 -1.79 -10.56
N ALA A 67 -7.25 -1.14 -10.99
CA ALA A 67 -8.61 -1.34 -10.50
C ALA A 67 -9.26 -2.71 -10.72
N ARG A 68 -8.54 -3.72 -11.24
CA ARG A 68 -9.14 -5.03 -11.58
C ARG A 68 -9.81 -5.73 -10.39
N HIS A 69 -9.41 -5.42 -9.15
CA HIS A 69 -9.96 -6.05 -7.94
C HIS A 69 -10.51 -5.10 -6.88
N LEU A 70 -10.45 -3.78 -7.10
CA LEU A 70 -10.79 -2.77 -6.07
C LEU A 70 -12.20 -2.91 -5.49
N GLN A 71 -13.20 -3.19 -6.33
CA GLN A 71 -14.58 -3.30 -5.84
C GLN A 71 -14.79 -4.52 -4.95
N ALA A 72 -14.13 -5.64 -5.26
CA ALA A 72 -14.17 -6.85 -4.43
C ALA A 72 -13.39 -6.65 -3.13
N GLU A 73 -12.27 -5.94 -3.19
CA GLU A 73 -11.45 -5.62 -2.01
C GLU A 73 -12.15 -4.65 -1.06
N VAL A 74 -12.80 -3.60 -1.59
CA VAL A 74 -13.62 -2.67 -0.78
C VAL A 74 -14.77 -3.41 -0.09
N ALA A 75 -15.42 -4.37 -0.77
CA ALA A 75 -16.51 -5.15 -0.20
C ALA A 75 -16.06 -6.08 0.94
N ASN A 76 -14.80 -6.53 0.92
CA ASN A 76 -14.23 -7.46 1.91
C ASN A 76 -13.36 -6.76 2.96
N ALA A 77 -13.15 -5.45 2.85
CA ALA A 77 -12.28 -4.70 3.75
C ALA A 77 -12.85 -4.71 5.17
N SER A 78 -12.06 -5.27 6.09
CA SER A 78 -12.31 -5.19 7.53
C SER A 78 -11.26 -4.28 8.16
N PRO A 79 -11.60 -3.51 9.22
CA PRO A 79 -10.63 -2.68 9.90
C PRO A 79 -9.47 -3.54 10.40
N ALA A 80 -8.26 -3.17 9.98
CA ALA A 80 -7.08 -4.01 10.11
C ALA A 80 -6.43 -3.92 11.50
N SER A 81 -6.64 -2.82 12.22
CA SER A 81 -6.08 -2.63 13.56
C SER A 81 -7.13 -2.22 14.58
N SER A 82 -7.11 -2.92 15.72
CA SER A 82 -7.81 -2.56 16.96
C SER A 82 -6.94 -1.77 17.93
N GLU A 83 -5.64 -1.62 17.64
CA GLU A 83 -4.70 -0.89 18.50
C GLU A 83 -4.64 0.60 18.09
N PRO A 84 -4.55 1.53 19.07
CA PRO A 84 -4.69 2.96 18.86
C PRO A 84 -3.39 3.57 18.32
N HIS A 85 -2.90 3.10 17.18
CA HIS A 85 -1.87 3.84 16.47
C HIS A 85 -2.52 5.05 15.80
N GLU A 86 -2.12 6.24 16.24
CA GLU A 86 -2.65 7.50 15.75
C GLU A 86 -2.42 7.67 14.24
N LYS A 87 -1.31 7.12 13.71
CA LYS A 87 -0.88 7.39 12.33
C LYS A 87 -0.15 6.23 11.64
N LEU A 88 -0.50 5.96 10.39
CA LEU A 88 0.21 5.06 9.48
C LEU A 88 0.93 5.85 8.37
N PHE A 89 2.22 5.61 8.21
CA PHE A 89 3.02 6.13 7.10
C PHE A 89 3.14 5.05 6.01
N LEU A 90 2.50 5.28 4.86
CA LEU A 90 2.54 4.39 3.69
C LEU A 90 3.26 5.07 2.53
N ASN A 91 4.40 4.52 2.14
CA ASN A 91 5.07 4.90 0.91
C ASN A 91 4.79 3.85 -0.16
N VAL A 92 3.95 4.21 -1.14
CA VAL A 92 3.56 3.37 -2.27
C VAL A 92 4.56 3.43 -3.43
N ARG A 93 5.64 4.21 -3.32
CA ARG A 93 6.69 4.29 -4.35
C ARG A 93 6.16 4.48 -5.78
N THR A 94 6.53 3.62 -6.72
CA THR A 94 6.08 3.56 -8.12
C THR A 94 4.92 2.58 -8.30
N SER A 95 3.98 2.57 -7.35
CA SER A 95 2.76 1.74 -7.44
C SER A 95 1.93 2.10 -8.67
N PRO A 96 1.69 1.15 -9.58
CA PRO A 96 0.71 1.36 -10.64
C PRO A 96 -0.66 1.57 -10.01
N ILE A 97 -1.43 2.50 -10.55
CA ILE A 97 -2.77 2.86 -10.10
C ILE A 97 -3.63 3.08 -11.32
N ALA A 98 -4.93 2.76 -11.27
CA ALA A 98 -5.83 3.03 -12.39
C ALA A 98 -6.19 4.52 -12.49
N GLU A 99 -6.41 5.01 -13.70
CA GLU A 99 -6.87 6.38 -13.93
C GLU A 99 -8.27 6.58 -13.30
N ASN A 100 -8.51 7.74 -12.69
CA ASN A 100 -9.78 8.09 -12.03
C ASN A 100 -10.20 7.14 -10.89
N SER A 101 -9.24 6.47 -10.23
CA SER A 101 -9.51 5.54 -9.12
C SER A 101 -9.26 6.14 -7.72
N GLU A 102 -8.87 7.42 -7.64
CA GLU A 102 -8.46 8.07 -6.40
C GLU A 102 -9.48 7.95 -5.26
N GLU A 103 -10.77 8.12 -5.54
CA GLU A 103 -11.82 8.00 -4.52
C GLU A 103 -12.03 6.57 -4.04
N ALA A 104 -11.92 5.60 -4.94
CA ALA A 104 -12.10 4.19 -4.61
C ALA A 104 -10.93 3.68 -3.76
N ILE A 105 -9.70 4.06 -4.14
CA ILE A 105 -8.49 3.80 -3.35
C ILE A 105 -8.57 4.48 -1.99
N PHE A 106 -8.98 5.74 -1.95
CA PHE A 106 -9.19 6.47 -0.70
C PHE A 106 -10.15 5.72 0.22
N LYS A 107 -11.36 5.36 -0.27
CA LYS A 107 -12.36 4.60 0.50
C LYS A 107 -11.83 3.26 1.00
N TYR A 108 -11.03 2.58 0.18
CA TYR A 108 -10.39 1.32 0.54
C TYR A 108 -9.35 1.49 1.66
N LEU A 109 -8.41 2.43 1.53
CA LEU A 109 -7.39 2.67 2.56
C LEU A 109 -8.03 3.11 3.89
N MET A 110 -9.12 3.86 3.80
CA MET A 110 -9.93 4.31 4.93
C MET A 110 -10.63 3.16 5.66
N SER A 111 -11.10 2.13 4.96
CA SER A 111 -11.72 0.98 5.60
C SER A 111 -10.69 0.07 6.27
N LEU A 112 -9.44 0.05 5.77
CA LEU A 112 -8.35 -0.70 6.40
C LEU A 112 -7.82 -0.04 7.66
N TRP A 113 -7.71 1.30 7.68
CA TRP A 113 -7.08 2.01 8.78
C TRP A 113 -7.92 3.20 9.26
N PRO A 114 -8.59 3.07 10.42
CA PRO A 114 -9.44 4.13 10.95
C PRO A 114 -8.65 5.30 11.56
N GLY A 115 -7.34 5.19 11.78
CA GLY A 115 -6.50 6.29 12.28
C GLY A 115 -6.08 7.31 11.20
N GLU A 116 -5.14 8.20 11.53
CA GLU A 116 -4.49 9.06 10.54
C GLU A 116 -3.68 8.21 9.55
N PHE A 117 -3.64 8.66 8.30
CA PHE A 117 -2.98 7.94 7.22
C PHE A 117 -2.23 8.94 6.37
N GLU A 118 -0.95 8.66 6.14
CA GLU A 118 -0.10 9.49 5.34
C GLU A 118 0.45 8.67 4.15
N VAL A 119 -0.02 8.97 2.95
CA VAL A 119 0.32 8.26 1.70
C VAL A 119 1.29 9.07 0.85
N TRP A 120 2.41 8.45 0.44
CA TRP A 120 3.47 9.09 -0.35
C TRP A 120 3.83 8.20 -1.54
N SER A 121 4.20 8.79 -2.68
CA SER A 121 4.68 8.06 -3.86
C SER A 121 6.02 8.64 -4.33
N THR A 122 6.82 7.83 -5.02
CA THR A 122 8.16 8.21 -5.54
C THR A 122 8.21 8.31 -7.06
N TRP A 123 7.05 8.32 -7.73
CA TRP A 123 6.98 8.65 -9.15
C TRP A 123 7.74 9.97 -9.42
N GLY A 124 8.55 9.99 -10.48
CA GLY A 124 9.21 11.21 -10.98
C GLY A 124 8.20 12.34 -11.26
N GLU A 125 8.67 13.55 -11.54
CA GLU A 125 7.81 14.75 -11.66
C GLU A 125 6.75 14.72 -12.77
N VAL A 126 6.67 13.66 -13.58
CA VAL A 126 5.86 13.60 -14.79
C VAL A 126 5.02 12.32 -14.80
N GLY A 127 3.69 12.45 -14.87
CA GLY A 127 2.79 11.32 -15.10
C GLY A 127 1.45 11.40 -14.35
N TRP A 128 0.39 10.88 -14.95
CA TRP A 128 -0.95 10.86 -14.38
C TRP A 128 -1.03 10.00 -13.10
N GLN A 129 -0.23 8.93 -12.99
CA GLN A 129 -0.18 8.09 -11.79
C GLN A 129 0.27 8.85 -10.55
N ARG A 130 1.26 9.75 -10.68
CA ARG A 130 1.66 10.66 -9.60
C ARG A 130 0.52 11.59 -9.22
N ALA A 131 -0.19 12.14 -10.20
CA ALA A 131 -1.34 13.01 -9.94
C ALA A 131 -2.46 12.26 -9.19
N THR A 132 -2.75 11.01 -9.56
CA THR A 132 -3.74 10.17 -8.88
C THR A 132 -3.32 9.87 -7.44
N TRP A 133 -2.08 9.43 -7.19
CA TRP A 133 -1.59 9.22 -5.82
C TRP A 133 -1.53 10.50 -4.99
N LYS A 134 -1.23 11.64 -5.61
CA LYS A 134 -1.29 12.97 -4.96
C LYS A 134 -2.73 13.29 -4.53
N LYS A 135 -3.73 13.04 -5.38
CA LYS A 135 -5.15 13.20 -5.02
C LYS A 135 -5.56 12.27 -3.88
N VAL A 136 -5.14 11.00 -3.89
CA VAL A 136 -5.38 10.06 -2.77
C VAL A 136 -4.83 10.65 -1.46
N ARG A 137 -3.59 11.15 -1.46
CA ARG A 137 -2.99 11.81 -0.29
C ARG A 137 -3.81 13.02 0.16
N GLU A 138 -4.20 13.90 -0.76
CA GLU A 138 -4.99 15.10 -0.46
C GLU A 138 -6.35 14.72 0.17
N LEU A 139 -7.02 13.68 -0.33
CA LEU A 139 -8.26 13.16 0.26
C LEU A 139 -8.03 12.62 1.69
N MET A 140 -6.92 11.91 1.94
CA MET A 140 -6.59 11.44 3.30
C MET A 140 -6.32 12.59 4.28
N GLN A 141 -5.75 13.70 3.82
CA GLN A 141 -5.43 14.86 4.66
C GLN A 141 -6.65 15.72 5.03
N GLN A 142 -7.69 15.77 4.18
CA GLN A 142 -8.94 16.50 4.46
C GLN A 142 -9.76 15.91 5.62
N ARG A 143 -9.37 14.74 6.13
CA ARG A 143 -9.98 14.07 7.28
C ARG A 143 -9.52 14.63 8.63
N GLY A 144 -8.36 15.30 8.67
CA GLY A 144 -7.73 15.84 9.87
C GLY A 144 -8.39 17.12 10.39
#